data_AF-A0A973FJU1-F1
#
_entry.id   AF-A0A973FJU1-F1
#
_cell.length_a   1.000
_cell.length_b   1.000
_cell.length_c   1.000
_cell.angle_alpha   90.00
_cell.angle_beta   90.00
_cell.angle_gamma   90.00
#
_symmetry.space_group_name_H-M   'P 1'
#
loop_
_entity.id
_entity.type
_entity.pdbx_description
1 polymer ?
#
loop_
_entity_poly.entity_id
_entity_poly.type
_entity_poly.pdbx_seq_one_letter_code
_entity_poly.pdbx_strand_id
1 'polypeptide(L)' 'TMAIIDSMTKKERANYLIIDGSRRKRIARGSGAAVQDVNRLLKNYVEMRKMMKKMMTKGGRDALRRGHFRP' A
#
# COMPACT_ATOMS: atom_id res chain seq x y z
N THR A 1 -3.92 12.46 3.48
CA THR A 1 -3.98 11.05 3.01
C THR A 1 -5.35 10.44 3.17
N MET A 2 -6.08 10.71 4.25
CA MET A 2 -7.44 10.15 4.46
C MET A 2 -8.39 10.49 3.30
N ALA A 3 -8.42 11.74 2.83
CA ALA A 3 -9.23 12.16 1.68
C ALA A 3 -9.01 11.33 0.38
N ILE A 4 -7.76 10.90 0.10
CA ILE A 4 -7.45 10.06 -1.07
C ILE A 4 -8.02 8.66 -0.92
N ILE A 5 -7.92 8.08 0.28
CA ILE A 5 -8.43 6.74 0.59
C ILE A 5 -9.96 6.74 0.62
N ASP A 6 -10.56 7.80 1.16
CA ASP A 6 -12.02 7.96 1.22
C ASP A 6 -12.65 8.14 -0.16
N SER A 7 -11.88 8.68 -1.12
CA SER A 7 -12.27 8.80 -2.54
C SER A 7 -12.16 7.49 -3.33
N MET A 8 -11.72 6.39 -2.71
CA MET A 8 -11.65 5.07 -3.33
C MET A 8 -12.90 4.23 -3.04
N THR A 9 -13.32 3.47 -4.05
CA THR A 9 -14.35 2.44 -3.85
C THR A 9 -13.84 1.28 -2.99
N LYS A 10 -14.75 0.53 -2.37
CA LYS A 10 -14.40 -0.66 -1.57
C LYS A 10 -13.56 -1.67 -2.37
N LYS A 11 -13.87 -1.84 -3.67
CA LYS A 11 -13.13 -2.73 -4.58
C LYS A 11 -11.68 -2.27 -4.79
N GLU A 12 -11.46 -0.97 -4.92
CA GLU A 12 -10.13 -0.38 -5.12
C GLU A 12 -9.28 -0.43 -3.84
N ARG A 13 -9.91 -0.24 -2.66
CA ARG A 13 -9.23 -0.40 -1.37
C ARG A 13 -8.81 -1.84 -1.11
N ALA A 14 -9.65 -2.81 -1.49
CA ALA A 14 -9.33 -4.23 -1.39
C ALA A 14 -8.25 -4.66 -2.40
N ASN A 15 -8.24 -4.08 -3.60
CA ASN A 15 -7.30 -4.42 -4.65
C ASN A 15 -6.73 -3.18 -5.33
N TYR A 16 -5.47 -2.84 -5.01
CA TYR A 16 -4.79 -1.72 -5.65
C TYR A 16 -4.50 -1.95 -7.14
N LEU A 17 -4.47 -3.21 -7.63
CA LEU A 17 -4.11 -3.55 -9.01
C LEU A 17 -5.15 -3.09 -10.03
N ILE A 18 -6.40 -2.90 -9.60
CA ILE A 18 -7.46 -2.40 -10.49
C ILE A 18 -7.42 -0.89 -10.66
N ILE A 19 -6.53 -0.17 -9.94
CA ILE A 19 -6.43 1.29 -9.99
C ILE A 19 -5.55 1.71 -11.19
N ASP A 20 -6.21 1.93 -12.32
CA ASP A 20 -5.60 2.39 -13.56
C ASP A 20 -5.44 3.93 -13.63
N GLY A 21 -5.05 4.47 -14.79
CA GLY A 21 -4.90 5.92 -14.98
C GLY A 21 -6.21 6.72 -14.83
N SER A 22 -7.33 6.15 -15.28
CA SER A 22 -8.65 6.80 -15.21
C SER A 22 -9.13 6.91 -13.76
N ARG A 23 -9.01 5.82 -13.00
CA ARG A 23 -9.36 5.76 -11.58
C ARG A 23 -8.49 6.69 -10.74
N ARG A 24 -7.19 6.78 -11.03
CA ARG A 24 -6.30 7.74 -10.36
C ARG A 24 -6.73 9.18 -10.56
N LYS A 25 -7.12 9.57 -11.78
CA LYS A 25 -7.66 10.91 -12.05
C LYS A 25 -8.96 11.16 -11.28
N ARG A 26 -9.87 10.17 -11.23
CA ARG A 26 -11.11 10.28 -10.46
C ARG A 26 -10.85 10.45 -8.96
N ILE A 27 -9.98 9.62 -8.39
CA ILE A 27 -9.60 9.68 -6.95
C ILE A 27 -8.98 11.03 -6.63
N ALA A 28 -8.01 11.48 -7.44
CA ALA A 28 -7.36 12.77 -7.29
C ALA A 28 -8.35 13.94 -7.29
N ARG A 29 -9.29 13.95 -8.27
CA ARG A 29 -10.36 14.95 -8.35
C ARG A 29 -11.31 14.89 -7.15
N GLY A 30 -11.70 13.69 -6.71
CA GLY A 30 -12.60 13.49 -5.57
C GLY A 30 -11.98 13.89 -4.23
N SER A 31 -10.66 13.75 -4.10
CA SER A 31 -9.93 14.07 -2.87
C SER A 31 -9.32 15.47 -2.84
N GLY A 32 -9.42 16.24 -3.94
CA GLY A 32 -8.73 17.52 -4.10
C GLY A 32 -7.19 17.41 -4.11
N ALA A 33 -6.65 16.24 -4.45
CA ALA A 33 -5.20 15.97 -4.45
C ALA A 33 -4.65 15.88 -5.87
N ALA A 34 -3.32 15.94 -6.02
CA ALA A 34 -2.72 15.70 -7.33
C ALA A 34 -2.70 14.20 -7.67
N VAL A 35 -2.74 13.87 -8.97
CA VAL A 35 -2.58 12.48 -9.45
C VAL A 35 -1.23 11.89 -8.99
N GLN A 36 -0.21 12.74 -8.83
CA GLN A 36 1.10 12.37 -8.31
C GLN A 36 1.03 11.89 -6.85
N ASP A 37 0.21 12.52 -6.01
CA ASP A 37 0.03 12.10 -4.61
C ASP A 37 -0.65 10.74 -4.53
N VAL A 38 -1.64 10.50 -5.38
CA VAL A 38 -2.29 9.18 -5.50
C VAL A 38 -1.28 8.12 -5.92
N ASN A 39 -0.41 8.43 -6.89
CA ASN A 39 0.65 7.51 -7.33
C ASN A 39 1.65 7.19 -6.22
N ARG A 40 2.08 8.21 -5.46
CA ARG A 40 3.02 8.04 -4.34
C ARG A 40 2.42 7.18 -3.23
N LEU A 41 1.14 7.39 -2.90
CA LEU A 41 0.42 6.59 -1.92
C LEU A 41 0.34 5.11 -2.36
N LEU A 42 0.00 4.85 -3.63
CA LEU A 42 -0.05 3.49 -4.16
C LEU A 42 1.32 2.82 -4.13
N LYS A 43 2.40 3.53 -4.49
CA LYS A 43 3.77 2.99 -4.41
C LYS A 43 4.14 2.59 -2.98
N ASN A 44 3.95 3.50 -2.02
CA ASN A 44 4.25 3.24 -0.61
C ASN A 44 3.45 2.04 -0.08
N TYR A 45 2.18 1.94 -0.46
CA TYR A 45 1.35 0.79 -0.08
C TYR A 45 1.89 -0.53 -0.63
N VAL A 46 2.32 -0.56 -1.90
CA VAL A 46 2.90 -1.76 -2.52
C VAL A 46 4.20 -2.15 -1.83
N GLU A 47 5.06 -1.20 -1.50
CA GLU A 47 6.32 -1.46 -0.79
C GLU A 47 6.07 -2.03 0.61
N MET A 48 5.18 -1.40 1.38
CA MET A 48 4.75 -1.89 2.69
C MET A 48 4.19 -3.32 2.60
N ARG A 49 3.33 -3.59 1.62
CA ARG A 49 2.75 -4.92 1.39
C ARG A 49 3.80 -5.95 1.01
N LYS A 50 4.78 -5.59 0.16
CA LYS A 50 5.92 -6.46 -0.17
C LYS A 50 6.76 -6.77 1.07
N MET A 51 6.98 -5.79 1.92
CA MET A 51 7.75 -5.95 3.16
C MET A 51 7.03 -6.86 4.15
N MET A 52 5.73 -6.64 4.39
CA MET A 52 4.91 -7.54 5.22
C MET A 52 4.88 -8.95 4.67
N LYS A 53 4.73 -9.13 3.35
CA LYS A 53 4.77 -10.46 2.72
C LYS A 53 6.11 -11.15 2.96
N LYS A 54 7.23 -10.44 2.81
CA LYS A 54 8.58 -10.96 3.09
C LYS A 54 8.78 -11.32 4.56
N MET A 55 8.25 -10.52 5.49
CA MET A 55 8.31 -10.84 6.93
C MET A 55 7.43 -12.05 7.30
N MET A 56 6.27 -12.22 6.65
CA MET A 56 5.38 -13.35 6.88
C MET A 56 5.85 -14.66 6.24
N THR A 57 6.81 -14.63 5.31
CA THR A 57 7.40 -15.87 4.78
C THR A 57 8.25 -16.57 5.84
N LYS A 58 8.41 -17.90 5.71
CA LYS A 58 9.13 -18.75 6.66
C LYS A 58 10.54 -18.24 6.95
N GLY A 59 11.26 -17.77 5.92
CA GLY A 59 12.60 -17.19 6.05
C GLY A 59 12.68 -15.83 6.75
N GLY A 60 11.64 -14.99 6.62
CA GLY A 60 11.54 -13.71 7.36
C GLY A 60 11.22 -13.91 8.84
N ARG A 61 10.32 -14.86 9.15
CA ARG A 61 10.02 -15.28 10.52
C ARG A 61 11.21 -15.94 11.20
N ASP A 62 11.99 -16.77 10.49
CA ASP A 62 13.20 -17.37 11.04
C ASP A 62 14.31 -16.33 11.29
N ALA A 63 14.46 -15.32 10.41
CA ALA A 63 15.38 -14.21 10.65
C ALA A 63 14.98 -13.36 11.88
N LEU A 64 13.67 -13.14 12.08
CA LEU A 64 13.15 -12.44 13.26
C LEU A 64 13.31 -13.28 14.54
N ARG A 65 13.07 -14.60 14.48
CA ARG A 65 13.26 -15.54 15.60
C ARG A 65 14.73 -15.69 16.01
N ARG A 66 15.67 -15.57 15.07
CA ARG A 66 17.11 -15.63 15.34
C ARG A 66 17.67 -14.33 15.96
N GLY A 67 16.86 -13.27 16.06
CA GLY A 67 17.26 -11.97 16.61
C GLY A 67 16.95 -11.76 18.10
N HIS A 68 16.47 -12.76 18.84
CA HIS A 68 16.26 -12.67 20.30
C HIS A 68 17.22 -13.61 21.05
N PHE A 69 18.13 -12.96 21.78
CA PHE A 69 18.90 -13.45 22.94
C PHE A 69 19.87 -14.62 22.72
N ARG A 70 21.16 -14.27 22.59
CA ARG A 70 22.20 -14.97 23.34
C ARG A 70 22.87 -13.93 24.26
N PRO A 71 22.95 -14.16 25.59
CA PRO A 71 23.79 -13.36 26.47
C PRO A 71 25.27 -13.48 26.07
#